data_AF-A0A3G3MHM8-F1
#
_entry.id   AF-A0A3G3MHM8-F1
#
_cell.length_a   1.000
_cell.length_b   1.000
_cell.length_c   1.000
_cell.angle_alpha   90.00
_cell.angle_beta   90.00
_cell.angle_gamma   90.00
#
_symmetry.space_group_name_H-M   'P 1'
#
loop_
_entity.id
_entity.type
_entity.pdbx_description
1 polymer ?
#
loop_
_entity_poly.entity_id
_entity_poly.type
_entity_poly.pdbx_seq_one_letter_code
_entity_poly.pdbx_strand_id
1 'polypeptide(L)' 'MDIQSKNKINEIIEGHKIVIFMKGSKEIPSCSFSNQVIQIFNRLNINYKTVDVLQDSKPQRNY' A
#
# COMPACT_ATOMS: atom_id res chain seq x y z
N MET A 1 -11.43 -15.56 -0.28
CA MET A 1 -10.68 -14.51 -0.98
C MET A 1 -11.56 -14.07 -2.14
N ASP A 2 -12.11 -12.86 -2.07
CA ASP A 2 -13.00 -12.30 -3.09
C ASP A 2 -12.27 -12.15 -4.45
N ILE A 3 -12.99 -12.40 -5.55
CA ILE A 3 -12.46 -12.38 -6.92
C ILE A 3 -12.11 -10.94 -7.34
N GLN A 4 -12.87 -9.94 -6.88
CA GLN A 4 -12.60 -8.55 -7.24
C GLN A 4 -11.29 -8.04 -6.62
N SER A 5 -11.02 -8.42 -5.37
CA SER A 5 -9.77 -8.11 -4.66
C SER A 5 -8.56 -8.73 -5.37
N LYS A 6 -8.69 -9.95 -5.89
CA LYS A 6 -7.61 -10.60 -6.66
C LYS A 6 -7.31 -9.85 -7.95
N ASN A 7 -8.32 -9.48 -8.72
CA ASN A 7 -8.12 -8.76 -9.97
C ASN A 7 -7.46 -7.40 -9.75
N LYS A 8 -7.92 -6.64 -8.75
CA LYS A 8 -7.34 -5.35 -8.38
C LYS A 8 -5.88 -5.48 -7.94
N ILE A 9 -5.54 -6.50 -7.16
CA ILE A 9 -4.14 -6.76 -6.77
C ILE A 9 -3.31 -7.08 -8.01
N ASN A 10 -3.79 -7.96 -8.89
CA ASN A 10 -3.09 -8.37 -10.11
C ASN A 10 -2.77 -7.17 -11.02
N GLU A 11 -3.76 -6.30 -11.28
CA GLU A 11 -3.56 -5.08 -12.08
C GLU A 11 -2.48 -4.18 -11.49
N ILE A 12 -2.45 -4.03 -10.17
CA ILE A 12 -1.46 -3.19 -9.48
C ILE A 12 -0.05 -3.77 -9.61
N ILE A 13 0.11 -5.09 -9.42
CA ILE A 13 1.43 -5.73 -9.46
C ILE A 13 1.97 -5.87 -10.89
N GLU A 14 1.11 -6.03 -11.90
CA GLU A 14 1.54 -6.11 -13.30
C GLU A 14 2.16 -4.79 -13.80
N GLY A 15 1.66 -3.65 -13.31
CA GLY A 15 2.13 -2.32 -13.72
C GLY A 15 3.40 -1.82 -13.00
N HIS A 16 3.86 -2.48 -11.93
CA HIS A 16 4.88 -1.93 -11.06
C HIS A 16 5.88 -3.00 -10.58
N LYS A 17 7.18 -2.72 -10.78
CA LYS A 17 8.26 -3.62 -10.31
C LYS A 17 8.27 -3.80 -8.79
N ILE A 18 7.86 -2.77 -8.04
CA ILE A 18 7.84 -2.78 -6.58
C ILE A 18 6.56 -2.11 -6.11
N VAL A 19 5.79 -2.83 -5.30
CA VAL A 19 4.55 -2.35 -4.68
C VAL A 19 4.67 -2.53 -3.17
N ILE A 20 4.38 -1.47 -2.43
CA ILE A 20 4.41 -1.43 -0.96
C ILE A 20 2.98 -1.23 -0.46
N PHE A 21 2.42 -2.26 0.15
CA PHE A 21 1.14 -2.18 0.86
C PHE A 21 1.42 -1.68 2.28
N MET A 22 0.90 -0.50 2.62
CA MET A 22 1.21 0.18 3.88
C MET A 22 -0.01 0.90 4.45
N LYS A 23 0.11 1.40 5.69
CA LYS A 23 -0.91 2.23 6.33
C LYS A 23 -0.61 3.71 6.07
N GLY A 24 -1.54 4.41 5.43
CA GLY A 24 -1.34 5.77 4.94
C GLY A 24 -0.65 5.80 3.56
N SER A 25 -0.20 6.98 3.15
CA SER A 25 0.47 7.19 1.85
C SER A 25 1.96 7.50 2.01
N LYS A 26 2.71 7.53 0.90
CA LYS A 26 4.13 7.94 0.92
C LYS A 26 4.32 9.38 1.44
N GLU A 27 3.34 10.25 1.22
CA GLU A 27 3.33 11.63 1.70
C GLU A 27 2.91 11.73 3.17
N ILE A 28 2.00 10.86 3.61
CA ILE A 28 1.42 10.86 4.97
C ILE A 28 1.40 9.43 5.52
N PRO A 29 2.55 8.88 5.96
CA PRO A 29 2.62 7.54 6.54
C PRO A 29 1.98 7.53 7.94
N SER A 30 1.02 6.63 8.18
CA SER A 30 0.25 6.61 9.44
C SER A 30 0.85 5.71 10.53
N CYS A 31 1.99 5.07 10.29
CA CYS A 31 2.65 4.17 11.23
C CYS A 31 4.17 4.30 11.13
N SER A 32 4.88 4.17 12.27
CA SER A 32 6.35 4.24 12.34
C SER A 32 7.03 3.23 11.42
N PHE A 33 6.50 2.00 11.34
CA PHE A 33 7.01 0.97 10.42
C PHE A 33 6.85 1.38 8.95
N SER A 34 5.67 1.89 8.58
CA SER A 34 5.42 2.36 7.22
C SER A 34 6.33 3.54 6.85
N ASN A 35 6.60 4.45 7.79
CA ASN A 35 7.54 5.56 7.58
C ASN A 35 8.98 5.06 7.36
N GLN A 36 9.45 4.08 8.15
CA GLN A 36 10.80 3.53 7.99
C GLN A 36 11.00 2.88 6.61
N VAL A 37 10.03 2.12 6.14
CA VAL A 37 10.07 1.50 4.81
C VAL A 37 10.20 2.58 3.73
N ILE A 38 9.36 3.62 3.77
CA ILE A 38 9.42 4.75 2.82
C ILE A 38 10.78 5.45 2.84
N GLN A 39 11.35 5.68 4.02
CA GLN A 39 12.66 6.31 4.14
C GLN A 39 13.79 5.48 3.51
N ILE A 40 13.75 4.15 3.65
CA ILE A 40 14.74 3.25 3.02
C ILE A 40 14.66 3.35 1.49
N PHE A 41 13.46 3.21 0.92
CA PHE A 41 13.29 3.27 -0.53
C PHE A 41 13.65 4.65 -1.10
N ASN A 42 13.30 5.73 -0.40
CA ASN A 42 13.66 7.09 -0.81
C ASN A 42 15.19 7.30 -0.77
N ARG A 43 15.88 6.78 0.27
CA ARG A 43 17.35 6.85 0.37
C ARG A 43 18.06 6.08 -0.73
N LEU A 44 17.48 4.95 -1.17
CA LEU A 44 18.01 4.15 -2.26
C LEU A 44 17.65 4.73 -3.64
N ASN A 45 16.83 5.79 -3.70
CA ASN A 45 16.33 6.41 -4.92
C ASN A 45 15.68 5.39 -5.89
N ILE A 46 14.96 4.43 -5.32
CA ILE A 46 14.26 3.37 -6.07
C ILE A 46 12.84 3.84 -6.32
N ASN A 47 12.33 3.63 -7.54
CA ASN A 47 10.92 3.87 -7.85
C ASN A 47 10.04 2.73 -7.33
N TYR A 48 8.97 3.07 -6.62
CA TYR A 48 8.00 2.12 -6.08
C TYR A 48 6.59 2.73 -6.07
N LYS A 49 5.58 1.85 -6.04
CA LYS A 49 4.18 2.22 -5.83
C LYS A 49 3.77 1.95 -4.39
N THR A 50 2.99 2.83 -3.79
CA THR A 50 2.33 2.57 -2.50
C THR A 50 0.84 2.32 -2.68
N VAL A 51 0.30 1.42 -1.87
CA VAL A 51 -1.14 1.18 -1.74
C VAL A 51 -1.50 1.30 -0.26
N ASP A 52 -2.42 2.22 0.06
CA ASP A 52 -2.93 2.40 1.42
C ASP A 52 -3.99 1.35 1.73
N VAL A 53 -3.70 0.47 2.69
CA VAL A 53 -4.62 -0.60 3.09
C VAL A 53 -5.81 -0.11 3.92
N LEU A 54 -5.76 1.13 4.43
CA LEU A 54 -6.84 1.72 5.22
C LEU A 54 -7.96 2.31 4.35
N GLN A 55 -7.68 2.67 3.09
CA GLN A 55 -8.68 3.30 2.23
C GLN A 55 -9.77 2.33 1.76
N ASP A 56 -9.47 1.03 1.69
CA ASP A 56 -10.43 0.00 1.24
C ASP A 56 -11.11 -0.74 2.40
N SER A 57 -10.75 -0.46 3.65
CA SER A 57 -11.52 -0.97 4.78
C SER A 57 -12.81 -0.17 4.91
N LYS A 58 -13.88 -0.61 4.21
CA LYS A 58 -15.23 -0.29 4.65
C LYS A 58 -15.30 -0.65 6.13
N PRO A 59 -15.60 0.27 7.06
CA PRO A 59 -15.81 -0.10 8.44
C PRO A 59 -16.99 -1.07 8.46
N GLN A 60 -16.74 -2.37 8.61
CA GLN A 60 -17.74 -3.28 9.11
C GLN A 60 -17.90 -2.96 10.60
N ARG A 61 -18.50 -1.79 10.90
CA ARG A 61 -19.13 -1.59 12.20
C ARG A 61 -20.39 -2.45 12.18
N ASN A 62 -20.21 -3.71 12.54
CA ASN A 62 -21.32 -4.51 13.06
C ASN A 62 -21.46 -4.08 14.53
N TYR A 63 -22.57 -3.40 14.84
CA TYR A 63 -23.11 -3.35 16.19
C TYR A 63 -23.78 -4.69 16.49
#